data_AF-A0A9W9WZV2-F1
#
_entry.id   AF-A0A9W9WZV2-F1
#
_cell.length_a   1.000
_cell.length_b   1.000
_cell.length_c   1.000
_cell.angle_alpha   90.00
_cell.angle_beta   90.00
_cell.angle_gamma   90.00
#
_symmetry.space_group_name_H-M   'P 1'
#
loop_
_entity.id
_entity.type
_entity.pdbx_description
1 polymer ?
#
loop_
_entity_poly.entity_id
_entity_poly.type
_entity_poly.pdbx_seq_one_letter_code
_entity_poly.pdbx_strand_id
1 'polypeptide(L)'
;MSTTHTGIDMSWYGEWLFRQLQNLPHSLVQFRVGIYQIQDKQSLNTLFEGIEDYCARETEGVSIDEITEFLRETGVFDHTKALHGHQTLLVFAALGWRSMLYQAAFNVCSMQELAIHQDSD
;
A
#
# COMPACT_ATOMS: atom_id res chain seq x y z
N MET A 1 -7.49 -6.56 36.46
CA MET A 1 -8.17 -5.92 35.30
C MET A 1 -7.26 -6.16 34.11
N SER A 2 -7.67 -7.03 33.19
CA SER A 2 -6.88 -7.38 32.01
C SER A 2 -7.33 -6.50 30.86
N THR A 3 -6.46 -5.63 30.37
CA THR A 3 -6.65 -4.89 29.13
C THR A 3 -6.49 -5.87 27.97
N THR A 4 -7.62 -6.35 27.43
CA THR A 4 -7.64 -7.06 26.15
C THR A 4 -7.26 -6.07 25.06
N HIS A 5 -6.04 -6.22 24.52
CA HIS A 5 -5.62 -5.56 23.30
C HIS A 5 -6.52 -6.08 22.17
N THR A 6 -7.56 -5.34 21.81
CA THR A 6 -8.42 -5.63 20.66
C THR A 6 -7.66 -5.31 19.39
N GLY A 7 -6.80 -6.25 18.96
CA GLY A 7 -6.25 -6.22 17.61
C GLY A 7 -7.38 -6.35 16.59
N ILE A 8 -7.35 -5.52 15.56
CA ILE A 8 -8.32 -5.59 14.47
C ILE A 8 -8.13 -6.93 13.74
N ASP A 9 -9.21 -7.72 13.60
CA ASP A 9 -9.18 -8.93 12.79
C ASP A 9 -9.07 -8.54 11.30
N MET A 10 -7.89 -8.78 10.73
CA MET A 10 -7.55 -8.48 9.33
C MET A 10 -7.60 -9.72 8.42
N SER A 11 -8.19 -10.83 8.89
CA SER A 11 -8.28 -12.08 8.10
C SER A 11 -8.99 -11.89 6.75
N TRP A 12 -9.91 -10.94 6.65
CA TRP A 12 -10.62 -10.59 5.41
C TRP A 12 -9.74 -9.87 4.37
N TYR A 13 -8.71 -9.13 4.81
CA TYR A 13 -7.99 -8.20 3.94
C TYR A 13 -7.13 -8.91 2.89
N GLY A 14 -6.49 -10.03 3.28
CA GLY A 14 -5.68 -10.81 2.35
C GLY A 14 -6.51 -11.40 1.20
N GLU A 15 -7.70 -11.94 1.51
CA GLU A 15 -8.63 -12.47 0.52
C GLU A 15 -9.20 -11.35 -0.37
N TRP A 16 -9.53 -10.21 0.22
CA TRP A 16 -10.01 -9.05 -0.53
C TRP A 16 -8.94 -8.50 -1.50
N LEU A 17 -7.70 -8.35 -1.04
CA LEU A 17 -6.57 -7.93 -1.89
C LEU A 17 -6.35 -8.89 -3.05
N PHE A 18 -6.38 -10.20 -2.77
CA PHE A 18 -6.26 -11.21 -3.83
C PHE A 18 -7.33 -11.02 -4.90
N ARG A 19 -8.59 -10.76 -4.51
CA ARG A 19 -9.66 -10.45 -5.46
C ARG A 19 -9.41 -9.16 -6.24
N GLN A 20 -8.83 -8.13 -5.64
CA GLN A 20 -8.48 -6.91 -6.39
C GLN A 20 -7.45 -7.21 -7.48
N LEU A 21 -6.44 -8.03 -7.19
CA LEU A 21 -5.44 -8.45 -8.18
C LEU A 21 -6.05 -9.24 -9.34
N GLN A 22 -6.99 -10.13 -9.05
CA GLN A 22 -7.67 -10.91 -10.10
C GLN A 22 -8.58 -10.06 -11.00
N ASN A 23 -9.04 -8.91 -10.51
CA ASN A 23 -9.92 -8.00 -11.24
C ASN A 23 -9.18 -6.81 -11.88
N LEU A 24 -7.85 -6.84 -11.92
CA LEU A 24 -7.08 -5.79 -12.58
C LEU A 24 -7.43 -5.69 -14.07
N PRO A 25 -7.43 -4.48 -14.65
CA PRO A 25 -7.56 -4.29 -16.10
C PRO A 25 -6.58 -5.17 -16.87
N HIS A 26 -7.00 -5.68 -18.04
CA HIS A 26 -6.16 -6.53 -18.89
C HIS A 26 -4.81 -5.91 -19.26
N SER A 27 -4.74 -4.57 -19.34
CA SER A 27 -3.49 -3.85 -19.57
C SER A 27 -2.46 -4.05 -18.45
N LEU A 28 -2.92 -4.35 -17.23
CA LEU A 28 -2.09 -4.61 -16.06
C LEU A 28 -1.79 -6.09 -15.86
N VAL A 29 -2.58 -7.03 -16.40
CA VAL A 29 -2.41 -8.48 -16.16
C VAL A 29 -1.05 -9.02 -16.60
N GLN A 30 -0.41 -8.40 -17.62
CA GLN A 30 0.91 -8.81 -18.10
C GLN A 30 2.07 -8.16 -17.32
N PHE A 31 1.77 -7.31 -16.34
CA PHE A 31 2.79 -6.64 -15.54
C PHE A 31 3.49 -7.61 -14.60
N ARG A 32 4.75 -7.28 -14.35
CA ARG A 32 5.57 -7.90 -13.32
C ARG A 32 5.95 -6.88 -12.27
N VAL A 33 6.05 -7.37 -11.04
CA VAL A 33 6.63 -6.65 -9.91
C VAL A 33 7.83 -7.48 -9.45
N GLY A 34 9.02 -6.98 -9.71
CA GLY A 34 10.25 -7.75 -9.68
C GLY A 34 10.15 -8.97 -10.60
N ILE A 35 10.26 -10.17 -10.02
CA ILE A 35 10.17 -11.44 -10.76
C ILE A 35 8.75 -12.04 -10.81
N TYR A 36 7.81 -11.47 -10.04
CA TYR A 36 6.47 -12.02 -9.85
C TYR A 36 5.48 -11.44 -10.86
N GLN A 37 4.50 -12.24 -11.27
CA GLN A 37 3.35 -11.70 -12.00
C GLN A 37 2.51 -10.87 -11.05
N ILE A 38 1.84 -9.83 -11.54
CA ILE A 38 1.02 -8.96 -10.69
C ILE A 38 -0.12 -9.72 -9.98
N GLN A 39 -0.53 -10.88 -10.50
CA GLN A 39 -1.56 -11.72 -9.91
C GLN A 39 -1.04 -12.59 -8.76
N ASP A 40 0.28 -12.71 -8.62
CA ASP A 40 0.90 -13.44 -7.51
C ASP A 40 0.81 -12.59 -6.24
N LYS A 41 0.40 -13.21 -5.14
CA LYS A 41 0.32 -12.51 -3.83
C LYS A 41 1.64 -11.86 -3.42
N GLN A 42 2.78 -12.44 -3.82
CA GLN A 42 4.11 -11.93 -3.51
C GLN A 42 4.40 -10.59 -4.19
N SER A 43 3.78 -10.30 -5.35
CA SER A 43 3.95 -9.04 -6.06
C SER A 43 3.53 -7.84 -5.20
N LEU A 44 2.42 -7.97 -4.45
CA LEU A 44 1.96 -6.90 -3.54
C LEU A 44 2.90 -6.69 -2.36
N ASN A 45 3.45 -7.76 -1.80
CA ASN A 45 4.43 -7.61 -0.71
C ASN A 45 5.64 -6.83 -1.20
N THR A 46 6.21 -7.23 -2.35
CA THR A 46 7.34 -6.51 -2.97
C THR A 46 7.00 -5.07 -3.31
N LEU A 47 5.78 -4.80 -3.81
CA LEU A 47 5.32 -3.45 -4.09
C LEU A 47 5.19 -2.61 -2.81
N PHE A 48 4.54 -3.15 -1.78
CA PHE A 48 4.34 -2.44 -0.52
C PHE A 48 5.66 -2.18 0.20
N GLU A 49 6.56 -3.17 0.26
CA GLU A 49 7.91 -3.01 0.81
C GLU A 49 8.66 -1.89 0.07
N GLY A 50 8.64 -1.86 -1.26
CA GLY A 50 9.29 -0.79 -2.02
C GLY A 50 8.68 0.59 -1.78
N ILE A 51 7.36 0.69 -1.65
CA ILE A 51 6.68 1.95 -1.31
C ILE A 51 7.06 2.40 0.11
N GLU A 52 7.06 1.48 1.08
CA GLU A 52 7.45 1.76 2.47
C GLU A 52 8.90 2.20 2.57
N ASP A 53 9.81 1.53 1.86
CA ASP A 53 11.22 1.87 1.79
C ASP A 53 11.45 3.30 1.27
N TYR A 54 10.67 3.73 0.27
CA TYR A 54 10.74 5.11 -0.23
C TYR A 54 10.20 6.10 0.81
N CYS A 55 8.98 5.86 1.30
CA CYS A 55 8.33 6.73 2.28
C CYS A 55 9.11 6.86 3.60
N ALA A 56 9.90 5.86 3.98
CA ALA A 56 10.75 5.91 5.17
C ALA A 56 12.00 6.79 4.99
N ARG A 57 12.43 7.03 3.74
CA ARG A 57 13.62 7.86 3.41
C ARG A 57 13.26 9.33 3.27
N GLU A 58 12.05 9.61 2.78
CA GLU A 58 11.60 10.98 2.52
C GLU A 58 10.87 11.57 3.72
N THR A 59 11.28 12.77 4.13
CA THR A 59 10.77 13.43 5.34
C THR A 59 9.61 14.39 5.09
N GLU A 60 9.38 14.82 3.84
CA GLU A 60 8.32 15.75 3.48
C GLU A 60 7.70 15.38 2.12
N GLY A 61 6.37 15.40 2.04
CA GLY A 61 5.59 15.40 0.79
C GLY A 61 6.03 14.40 -0.28
N VAL A 62 5.51 13.18 -0.22
CA VAL A 62 5.82 12.11 -1.19
C VAL A 62 4.81 12.12 -2.35
N SER A 63 5.28 12.25 -3.59
CA SER A 63 4.41 12.11 -4.78
C SER A 63 4.39 10.68 -5.33
N ILE A 64 3.31 10.34 -6.05
CA ILE A 64 3.15 9.02 -6.68
C ILE A 64 4.17 8.83 -7.81
N ASP A 65 4.48 9.89 -8.55
CA ASP A 65 5.46 9.83 -9.64
C ASP A 65 6.86 9.56 -9.09
N GLU A 66 7.24 10.17 -7.96
CA GLU A 66 8.51 9.92 -7.29
C GLU A 66 8.61 8.47 -6.76
N ILE A 67 7.56 7.96 -6.12
CA ILE A 67 7.49 6.55 -5.71
C ILE A 67 7.65 5.64 -6.94
N THR A 68 6.95 5.96 -8.03
CA THR A 68 6.97 5.14 -9.25
C THR A 68 8.36 5.11 -9.85
N GLU A 69 9.05 6.25 -9.91
CA GLU A 69 10.42 6.32 -10.42
C GLU A 69 11.38 5.56 -9.52
N PHE A 70 11.28 5.70 -8.21
CA PHE A 70 12.10 4.93 -7.26
C PHE A 70 11.92 3.42 -7.43
N LEU A 71 10.67 2.95 -7.60
CA LEU A 71 10.38 1.53 -7.83
C LEU A 71 10.95 1.04 -9.16
N ARG A 72 11.06 1.90 -10.17
CA ARG A 72 11.76 1.57 -11.42
C ARG A 72 13.26 1.47 -11.15
N GLU A 73 13.88 2.50 -10.56
CA GLU A 73 15.32 2.55 -10.26
C GLU A 73 15.80 1.34 -9.44
N THR A 74 14.98 0.86 -8.51
CA THR A 74 15.28 -0.30 -7.65
C THR A 74 14.96 -1.66 -8.29
N GLY A 75 14.43 -1.67 -9.52
CA GLY A 75 14.12 -2.89 -10.27
C GLY A 75 12.84 -3.60 -9.82
N VAL A 76 12.02 -2.96 -8.99
CA VAL A 76 10.67 -3.44 -8.66
C VAL A 76 9.77 -3.32 -9.90
N PHE A 77 9.94 -2.26 -10.68
CA PHE A 77 9.25 -2.06 -11.94
C PHE A 77 10.20 -2.09 -13.14
N ASP A 78 9.67 -2.51 -14.29
CA ASP A 78 10.36 -2.43 -15.57
C ASP A 78 10.58 -0.97 -15.99
N HIS A 79 11.74 -0.66 -16.56
CA HIS A 79 12.10 0.67 -17.03
C HIS A 79 11.42 1.07 -18.36
N THR A 80 10.63 0.20 -18.98
CA THR A 80 9.95 0.45 -20.24
C THR A 80 8.98 1.63 -20.12
N LYS A 81 9.26 2.74 -20.82
CA LYS A 81 8.46 3.98 -20.77
C LYS A 81 6.96 3.78 -21.08
N ALA A 82 6.62 2.84 -21.96
CA ALA A 82 5.23 2.53 -22.31
C ALA A 82 4.42 2.02 -21.10
N LEU A 83 5.11 1.53 -20.07
CA LEU A 83 4.51 0.97 -18.87
C LEU A 83 4.38 1.99 -17.73
N HIS A 84 4.99 3.18 -17.84
CA HIS A 84 5.04 4.17 -16.76
C HIS A 84 3.65 4.53 -16.21
N GLY A 85 2.72 4.95 -17.07
CA GLY A 85 1.37 5.34 -16.62
C GLY A 85 0.60 4.20 -15.93
N HIS A 86 0.84 2.96 -16.34
CA HIS A 86 0.26 1.77 -15.72
C HIS A 86 0.90 1.48 -14.35
N GLN A 87 2.20 1.71 -14.20
CA GLN A 87 2.93 1.60 -12.92
C GLN A 87 2.45 2.65 -11.94
N THR A 88 2.31 3.91 -12.38
CA THR A 88 1.75 5.01 -11.58
C THR A 88 0.34 4.67 -11.08
N LEU A 89 -0.53 4.15 -11.96
CA LEU A 89 -1.88 3.70 -11.58
C LEU A 89 -1.85 2.57 -10.55
N LEU A 90 -0.91 1.64 -10.67
CA LEU A 90 -0.76 0.54 -9.73
C LEU A 90 -0.28 1.05 -8.35
N VAL A 91 0.67 1.99 -8.30
CA VAL A 91 1.10 2.63 -7.04
C VAL A 91 -0.06 3.37 -6.39
N PHE A 92 -0.83 4.14 -7.17
CA PHE A 92 -2.03 4.81 -6.67
C PHE A 92 -3.04 3.82 -6.06
N ALA A 93 -3.33 2.72 -6.77
CA ALA A 93 -4.23 1.68 -6.27
C ALA A 93 -3.68 1.02 -4.98
N ALA A 94 -2.39 0.70 -4.95
CA ALA A 94 -1.70 0.11 -3.80
C ALA A 94 -1.80 0.99 -2.55
N LEU A 95 -1.58 2.30 -2.70
CA LEU A 95 -1.75 3.28 -1.62
C LEU A 95 -3.22 3.36 -1.16
N GLY A 96 -4.17 3.37 -2.10
CA GLY A 96 -5.60 3.33 -1.80
C GLY A 96 -5.99 2.09 -0.99
N TRP A 97 -5.52 0.91 -1.38
CA TRP A 97 -5.78 -0.34 -0.65
C TRP A 97 -5.21 -0.29 0.77
N ARG A 98 -3.98 0.21 0.95
CA ARG A 98 -3.39 0.41 2.29
C ARG A 98 -4.20 1.43 3.12
N SER A 99 -4.69 2.50 2.52
CA SER A 99 -5.53 3.48 3.22
C SER A 99 -6.86 2.91 3.74
N MET A 100 -7.41 1.87 3.09
CA MET A 100 -8.60 1.18 3.61
C MET A 100 -8.34 0.50 4.96
N LEU A 101 -7.11 0.02 5.20
CA LEU A 101 -6.71 -0.48 6.52
C LEU A 101 -6.70 0.63 7.56
N TYR A 102 -6.19 1.81 7.19
CA TYR A 102 -6.19 2.98 8.07
C TYR A 102 -7.61 3.45 8.37
N GLN A 103 -8.51 3.52 7.38
CA GLN A 103 -9.91 3.89 7.61
C GLN A 103 -10.64 2.85 8.49
N ALA A 104 -10.37 1.56 8.29
CA ALA A 104 -10.87 0.52 9.19
C ALA A 104 -10.37 0.75 10.61
N ALA A 105 -9.08 1.04 10.80
CA ALA A 105 -8.48 1.33 12.11
C ALA A 105 -9.05 2.59 12.78
N PHE A 106 -9.25 3.67 12.03
CA PHE A 106 -9.88 4.90 12.56
C PHE A 106 -11.35 4.68 12.96
N ASN A 107 -12.07 3.77 12.32
CA ASN A 107 -13.44 3.42 12.70
C ASN A 107 -13.52 2.54 13.97
N VAL A 108 -12.41 1.94 14.42
CA VAL A 108 -12.36 1.14 15.66
C VAL A 108 -11.77 1.91 16.83
N CYS A 109 -10.96 2.94 16.59
CA CYS A 109 -10.52 3.86 17.64
C CYS A 109 -11.66 4.79 18.06
N SER A 110 -11.94 4.85 19.36
CA SER A 110 -12.87 5.84 19.89
C SER A 110 -12.29 7.26 19.73
N MET A 111 -13.13 8.27 19.53
CA MET A 111 -12.70 9.68 19.49
C MET A 111 -11.89 10.08 20.74
N GLN A 112 -12.11 9.40 21.87
CA GLN A 112 -11.34 9.59 23.10
C GLN A 112 -9.90 9.07 23.01
N GLU A 113 -9.63 8.01 22.24
CA GLU A 113 -8.26 7.49 22.03
C GLU A 113 -7.47 8.30 21.00
N LEU A 114 -8.17 9.05 20.14
CA LEU A 114 -7.59 9.98 19.16
C LEU A 114 -7.43 11.41 19.70
N ALA A 115 -7.89 11.68 20.92
CA ALA A 115 -7.71 12.98 21.55
C ALA A 115 -6.22 13.17 21.90
N ILE A 116 -5.57 14.12 21.22
CA ILE A 116 -4.29 14.66 21.68
C ILE A 116 -4.54 15.19 23.09
N HIS A 117 -3.94 14.54 24.10
CA HIS A 117 -3.88 15.08 25.45
C HIS A 117 -3.18 16.44 25.33
N GLN A 118 -3.96 17.53 25.37
CA GLN A 118 -3.39 18.82 25.68
C GLN A 118 -2.98 18.73 27.14
N ASP A 119 -1.68 18.58 27.38
CA ASP A 119 -1.09 18.82 28.69
C ASP A 119 -1.59 20.19 29.15
N SER A 120 -2.48 20.15 30.13
CA SER A 120 -2.95 21.33 30.82
C SER A 120 -2.00 21.52 31.98
N ASP A 121 -1.17 22.56 31.90
CA ASP A 121 -0.40 23.10 33.04
C ASP A 121 -1.30 23.42 34.24
#